data_AF-M9NCK6-F1
#
_entry.id   AF-M9NCK6-F1
#
_cell.length_a   1.000
_cell.length_b   1.000
_cell.length_c   1.000
_cell.angle_alpha   90.00
_cell.angle_beta   90.00
_cell.angle_gamma   90.00
#
_symmetry.space_group_name_H-M   'P 1'
#
loop_
_entity.id
_entity.type
_entity.pdbx_description
1 polymer ?
#
loop_
_entity_poly.entity_id
_entity_poly.type
_entity_poly.pdbx_seq_one_letter_code
_entity_poly.pdbx_strand_id
1 'polypeptide(L)'
;LNGQEVELPFFHPSGKLEIYRNKNSTTVESKGVVTVQYTDIGLLYIRLSTAYFNCTGGLCGFFNANASDEFCLPNGKCTDNLAVFLESWTTFEEICNGECGDLLKACNNDSELLKFYRSRSRCGIINDPSNSSFLECHG
;
A
#
# COMPACT_ATOMS: atom_id res chain seq x y z
N LEU A 1 -0.34 21.32 -7.90
CA LEU A 1 -0.19 21.89 -6.55
C LEU A 1 -1.26 22.96 -6.33
N ASN A 2 -2.06 22.87 -5.27
CA ASN A 2 -3.13 23.84 -4.95
C ASN A 2 -4.06 24.17 -6.13
N GLY A 3 -4.48 23.15 -6.89
CA GLY A 3 -5.36 23.31 -8.05
C GLY A 3 -4.67 23.75 -9.36
N GLN A 4 -3.35 23.94 -9.38
CA GLN A 4 -2.59 24.29 -10.59
C GLN A 4 -1.62 23.17 -11.00
N GLU A 5 -1.41 23.00 -12.31
CA GLU A 5 -0.36 22.11 -12.83
C GLU A 5 1.03 22.68 -12.54
N VAL A 6 2.00 21.80 -12.35
CA VAL A 6 3.41 22.17 -12.10
C VAL A 6 4.32 21.26 -12.91
N GLU A 7 5.41 21.83 -13.41
CA GLU A 7 6.47 21.08 -14.09
C GLU A 7 7.34 20.33 -13.08
N LEU A 8 7.84 19.15 -13.48
CA LEU A 8 8.72 18.31 -12.65
C LEU A 8 10.17 18.36 -13.15
N PRO A 9 11.18 18.37 -12.25
CA PRO A 9 11.04 18.35 -10.79
C PRO A 9 10.56 19.70 -10.24
N PHE A 10 9.63 19.64 -9.29
CA PHE A 10 9.12 20.81 -8.57
C PHE A 10 9.74 20.88 -7.17
N PHE A 11 10.29 22.04 -6.83
CA PHE A 11 10.83 22.34 -5.51
C PHE A 11 10.04 23.50 -4.90
N HIS A 12 9.40 23.25 -3.76
CA HIS A 12 8.66 24.31 -3.08
C HIS A 12 9.63 25.33 -2.44
N PRO A 13 9.38 26.66 -2.54
CA PRO A 13 10.28 27.69 -2.00
C PRO A 13 10.60 27.59 -0.51
N SER A 14 9.74 26.91 0.27
CA SER A 14 10.01 26.62 1.69
C SER A 14 11.14 25.61 1.91
N GLY A 15 11.61 24.94 0.86
CA GLY A 15 12.58 23.85 0.90
C GLY A 15 12.06 22.60 1.63
N LYS A 16 10.74 22.49 1.84
CA LYS A 16 10.12 21.38 2.58
C LYS A 16 9.48 20.33 1.71
N LEU A 17 9.21 20.62 0.43
CA LEU A 17 8.45 19.75 -0.46
C LEU A 17 9.15 19.66 -1.80
N GLU A 18 9.35 18.43 -2.24
CA GLU A 18 9.91 18.10 -3.55
C GLU A 18 8.97 17.12 -4.25
N ILE A 19 8.76 17.34 -5.55
CA ILE A 19 7.99 16.42 -6.40
C ILE A 19 8.83 16.13 -7.62
N TYR A 20 9.10 14.86 -7.89
CA TYR A 20 9.96 14.46 -8.98
C TYR A 20 9.54 13.12 -9.58
N ARG A 21 9.90 12.90 -10.84
CA ARG A 21 9.70 11.62 -11.52
C ARG A 21 10.99 10.81 -11.45
N ASN A 22 10.89 9.56 -11.00
CA ASN A 22 11.97 8.59 -11.01
C ASN A 22 11.52 7.36 -11.80
N LYS A 23 12.09 7.16 -13.00
CA LYS A 23 11.66 6.14 -13.96
C LYS A 23 10.13 6.18 -14.15
N ASN A 24 9.45 5.07 -13.84
CA ASN A 24 8.01 4.88 -14.01
C ASN A 24 7.23 5.21 -12.71
N SER A 25 7.69 6.21 -11.96
CA SER A 25 7.06 6.62 -10.71
C SER A 25 7.18 8.11 -10.46
N THR A 26 6.15 8.69 -9.87
CA THR A 26 6.15 10.05 -9.34
C THR A 26 6.31 9.98 -7.83
N THR A 27 7.28 10.72 -7.29
CA THR A 27 7.56 10.78 -5.86
C THR A 27 7.29 12.18 -5.34
N VAL A 28 6.58 12.26 -4.22
CA VAL A 28 6.35 13.45 -3.42
C VAL A 28 7.05 13.23 -2.09
N GLU A 29 7.97 14.10 -1.72
CA GLU A 29 8.79 13.93 -0.53
C GLU A 29 8.85 15.22 0.30
N SER A 30 8.80 15.04 1.61
CA SER A 30 8.95 16.11 2.60
C SER A 30 10.15 15.85 3.50
N LYS A 31 11.31 16.42 3.13
CA LYS A 31 12.59 16.39 3.89
C LYS A 31 12.96 15.01 4.46
N GLY A 32 12.69 13.92 3.72
CA GLY A 32 12.94 12.56 4.19
C GLY A 32 12.11 12.10 5.39
N VAL A 33 11.11 12.87 5.81
CA VAL A 33 10.20 12.51 6.92
C VAL A 33 8.99 11.75 6.39
N VAL A 34 8.49 12.14 5.23
CA VAL A 34 7.40 11.48 4.51
C VAL A 34 7.77 11.40 3.04
N THR A 35 7.66 10.21 2.47
CA THR A 35 7.81 9.97 1.03
C THR A 35 6.60 9.21 0.53
N VAL A 36 5.91 9.76 -0.46
CA VAL A 36 4.80 9.10 -1.17
C VAL A 36 5.25 8.88 -2.60
N GLN A 37 5.26 7.62 -3.04
CA GLN A 37 5.64 7.24 -4.39
C GLN A 37 4.48 6.52 -5.07
N TYR A 38 4.03 7.05 -6.20
CA TYR A 38 3.01 6.45 -7.04
C TYR A 38 3.63 5.97 -8.35
N THR A 39 3.41 4.71 -8.69
CA THR A 39 3.96 4.09 -9.90
C THR A 39 2.93 4.10 -11.04
N ASP A 40 3.42 4.05 -12.28
CA ASP A 40 2.54 4.05 -13.47
C ASP A 40 1.65 2.80 -13.57
N ILE A 41 1.97 1.73 -12.82
CA ILE A 41 1.15 0.51 -12.71
C ILE A 41 0.15 0.55 -11.54
N GLY A 42 -0.01 1.70 -10.88
CA GLY A 42 -1.02 1.91 -9.85
C GLY A 42 -0.60 1.56 -8.42
N LEU A 43 0.66 1.19 -8.16
CA LEU A 43 1.14 0.96 -6.78
C LEU A 43 1.44 2.28 -6.06
N LEU A 44 1.00 2.37 -4.81
CA LEU A 44 1.27 3.46 -3.89
C LEU A 44 2.19 2.98 -2.75
N TYR A 45 3.32 3.63 -2.58
CA TYR A 45 4.25 3.39 -1.48
C TYR A 45 4.30 4.61 -0.56
N ILE A 46 4.04 4.42 0.72
CA ILE A 46 4.18 5.44 1.75
C ILE A 46 5.33 5.03 2.66
N ARG A 47 6.34 5.88 2.79
CA ARG A 47 7.47 5.71 3.71
C ARG A 47 7.46 6.83 4.72
N LEU A 48 7.53 6.48 6.00
CA LEU A 48 7.49 7.41 7.11
C LEU A 48 8.76 7.27 7.95
N SER A 49 9.29 8.40 8.39
CA SER A 49 10.26 8.44 9.47
C SER A 49 9.61 8.00 10.78
N THR A 50 10.42 7.43 11.69
CA THR A 50 10.00 7.08 13.06
C THR A 50 9.51 8.28 13.87
N ALA A 51 9.75 9.51 13.40
CA ALA A 51 9.12 10.71 13.94
C ALA A 51 7.57 10.66 13.94
N TYR A 52 6.96 9.80 13.11
CA TYR A 52 5.51 9.58 13.05
C TYR A 52 5.04 8.36 13.85
N PHE A 53 5.90 7.71 14.64
CA PHE A 53 5.51 6.55 15.44
C PHE A 53 4.33 6.89 16.35
N ASN A 54 3.29 6.05 16.33
CA ASN A 54 2.04 6.26 17.06
C ASN A 54 1.29 7.57 16.70
N CYS A 55 1.58 8.15 15.53
CA CYS A 55 0.98 9.41 15.06
C CYS A 55 0.20 9.25 13.75
N THR A 56 0.00 8.03 13.27
CA THR A 56 -0.79 7.76 12.05
C THR A 56 -2.19 7.29 12.40
N GLY A 57 -3.03 7.14 11.39
CA GLY A 57 -4.35 6.52 11.45
C GLY A 57 -4.88 6.37 10.02
N GLY A 58 -5.62 5.30 9.75
CA GLY A 58 -6.13 4.99 8.41
C GLY A 58 -5.92 3.53 8.04
N LEU A 59 -6.00 3.23 6.74
CA LEU A 59 -5.85 1.87 6.20
C LEU A 59 -4.46 1.24 6.44
N CYS A 60 -3.45 2.05 6.78
CA CYS A 60 -2.11 1.58 7.16
C CYS A 60 -1.89 1.50 8.68
N GLY A 61 -2.95 1.63 9.48
CA GLY A 61 -2.89 1.52 10.94
C GLY A 61 -2.23 2.70 11.66
N PHE A 62 -1.87 2.47 12.92
CA PHE A 62 -1.36 3.49 13.84
C PHE A 62 0.17 3.60 13.91
N PHE A 63 0.90 2.78 13.15
CA PHE A 63 2.37 2.79 13.11
C PHE A 63 3.00 2.77 14.52
N ASN A 64 2.55 1.82 15.35
CA ASN A 64 2.92 1.68 16.75
C ASN A 64 3.51 0.28 17.08
N ALA A 65 3.83 -0.51 16.05
CA ALA A 65 4.30 -1.89 16.13
C ALA A 65 3.33 -2.89 16.81
N ASN A 66 2.06 -2.53 16.98
CA ASN A 66 1.03 -3.40 17.52
C ASN A 66 0.13 -3.95 16.40
N ALA A 67 0.36 -5.19 15.99
CA ALA A 67 -0.48 -5.82 14.96
C ALA A 67 -1.94 -6.04 15.39
N SER A 68 -2.24 -5.98 16.70
CA SER A 68 -3.59 -6.22 17.23
C SER A 68 -4.53 -5.02 17.11
N ASP A 69 -4.04 -3.84 16.71
CA ASP A 69 -4.86 -2.63 16.55
C ASP A 69 -4.83 -2.04 15.13
N GLU A 70 -4.51 -2.87 14.12
CA GLU A 70 -4.47 -2.37 12.74
C GLU A 70 -5.86 -2.03 12.18
N PHE A 71 -6.91 -2.68 12.67
CA PHE A 71 -8.28 -2.49 12.20
C PHE A 71 -9.07 -1.54 13.11
N CYS A 72 -8.51 -0.36 13.37
CA CYS A 72 -9.19 0.69 14.11
C CYS A 72 -9.87 1.70 13.19
N LEU A 73 -11.10 2.05 13.55
CA LEU A 73 -11.97 2.99 12.87
C LEU A 73 -11.51 4.43 13.13
N PRO A 74 -11.98 5.43 12.38
CA PRO A 74 -11.63 6.84 12.60
C PRO A 74 -11.93 7.37 14.00
N ASN A 75 -12.89 6.76 14.71
CA ASN A 75 -13.23 7.13 16.09
C ASN A 75 -12.34 6.47 17.15
N GLY A 76 -11.31 5.72 16.75
CA GLY A 76 -10.37 5.02 17.63
C GLY A 76 -10.85 3.67 18.17
N LYS A 77 -12.10 3.26 17.90
CA LYS A 77 -12.58 1.91 18.23
C LYS A 77 -12.01 0.90 17.24
N CYS A 78 -11.65 -0.29 17.70
CA CYS A 78 -11.14 -1.35 16.84
C CYS A 78 -12.19 -2.44 16.58
N THR A 79 -12.04 -3.12 15.44
CA THR A 79 -12.94 -4.17 14.96
C THR A 79 -12.15 -5.33 14.37
N ASP A 80 -12.64 -6.55 14.51
CA ASP A 80 -12.08 -7.72 13.81
C ASP A 80 -12.72 -7.92 12.43
N ASN A 81 -13.73 -7.11 12.10
CA ASN A 81 -14.43 -7.18 10.82
C ASN A 81 -13.79 -6.24 9.79
N LEU A 82 -13.08 -6.84 8.83
CA LEU A 82 -12.42 -6.13 7.73
C LEU A 82 -13.38 -5.25 6.91
N ALA A 83 -14.60 -5.71 6.63
CA ALA A 83 -15.56 -4.94 5.84
C ALA A 83 -15.98 -3.65 6.57
N VAL A 84 -16.27 -3.75 7.87
CA VAL A 84 -16.60 -2.60 8.72
C VAL A 84 -15.42 -1.62 8.79
N PHE A 85 -14.19 -2.14 8.92
CA PHE A 85 -13.00 -1.32 8.91
C PHE A 85 -12.86 -0.53 7.59
N LEU A 86 -12.92 -1.20 6.44
CA LEU A 86 -12.79 -0.56 5.12
C LEU A 86 -13.90 0.47 4.87
N GLU A 87 -15.14 0.13 5.20
CA GLU A 87 -16.28 1.03 5.06
C GLU A 87 -16.11 2.30 5.90
N SER A 88 -15.63 2.17 7.14
CA SER A 88 -15.46 3.31 8.05
C SER A 88 -14.43 4.35 7.57
N TRP A 89 -13.48 3.95 6.73
CA TRP A 89 -12.45 4.82 6.16
C TRP A 89 -12.79 5.35 4.77
N THR A 90 -14.00 5.05 4.26
CA THR A 90 -14.45 5.52 2.95
C THR A 90 -14.81 7.00 3.02
N THR A 91 -14.19 7.83 2.17
CA THR A 91 -14.37 9.30 2.16
C THR A 91 -15.18 9.83 0.98
N PHE A 92 -15.55 8.97 0.02
CA PHE A 92 -16.29 9.34 -1.19
C PHE A 92 -17.48 8.40 -1.39
N GLU A 93 -18.61 8.93 -1.87
CA GLU A 93 -19.82 8.12 -2.16
C GLU A 93 -19.68 7.29 -3.44
N GLU A 94 -18.79 7.70 -4.37
CA GLU A 94 -18.45 6.89 -5.54
C GLU A 94 -17.39 5.86 -5.18
N ILE A 95 -17.83 4.62 -5.01
CA ILE A 95 -16.96 3.45 -5.01
C ILE A 95 -16.33 3.39 -6.40
N CYS A 96 -15.00 3.50 -6.49
CA CYS A 96 -14.31 3.11 -7.72
C CYS A 96 -14.71 1.66 -8.00
N ASN A 97 -15.45 1.45 -9.09
CA ASN A 97 -15.84 0.13 -9.61
C ASN A 97 -14.62 -0.60 -10.18
N GLY A 98 -13.51 -0.63 -9.43
CA GLY A 98 -12.42 -1.54 -9.73
C GLY A 98 -13.00 -2.93 -9.71
N GLU A 99 -13.01 -3.59 -10.86
CA GLU A 99 -13.47 -4.97 -11.03
C GLU A 99 -12.58 -5.90 -10.20
N CYS A 100 -12.80 -5.93 -8.89
CA CYS A 100 -12.13 -6.84 -7.97
C CYS A 100 -12.82 -8.22 -7.96
N GLY A 101 -14.00 -8.32 -8.59
CA GLY A 101 -14.81 -9.52 -8.63
C GLY A 101 -14.12 -10.73 -9.23
N ASP A 102 -13.23 -10.53 -10.22
CA ASP A 102 -12.51 -11.65 -10.84
C ASP A 102 -11.28 -12.10 -10.03
N LEU A 103 -10.65 -11.21 -9.28
CA LEU A 103 -9.59 -11.56 -8.33
C LEU A 103 -10.16 -12.31 -7.11
N LEU A 104 -11.34 -11.91 -6.63
CA LEU A 104 -12.03 -12.61 -5.54
C LEU A 104 -12.38 -14.07 -5.92
N LYS A 105 -12.78 -14.30 -7.18
CA LYS A 105 -13.06 -15.66 -7.71
C LYS A 105 -11.80 -16.53 -7.78
N ALA A 106 -10.64 -15.93 -8.06
CA ALA A 106 -9.36 -16.64 -8.12
C ALA A 106 -8.87 -17.10 -6.73
N CYS A 107 -9.28 -16.43 -5.65
CA CYS A 107 -8.87 -16.73 -4.27
C CYS A 107 -9.70 -17.80 -3.56
N ASN A 108 -10.76 -18.35 -4.20
CA ASN A 108 -11.43 -19.53 -3.65
C ASN A 108 -10.49 -20.74 -3.69
N ASN A 109 -10.34 -21.40 -2.53
CA ASN A 109 -9.27 -22.37 -2.24
C ASN A 109 -9.20 -23.59 -3.19
N ASP A 110 -10.25 -23.88 -3.94
CA ASP A 110 -10.35 -25.03 -4.87
C ASP A 110 -10.34 -24.66 -6.37
N SER A 111 -10.12 -23.40 -6.74
CA SER A 111 -10.09 -23.03 -8.16
C SER A 111 -8.84 -23.57 -8.86
N GLU A 112 -8.99 -24.09 -10.09
CA GLU A 112 -7.85 -24.47 -10.94
C GLU A 112 -6.90 -23.28 -11.19
N LEU A 113 -7.45 -22.06 -11.21
CA LEU A 113 -6.67 -20.82 -11.28
C LEU A 113 -5.73 -20.67 -10.08
N LEU A 114 -6.20 -20.94 -8.86
CA LEU A 114 -5.36 -20.86 -7.66
C LEU A 114 -4.24 -21.91 -7.68
N LYS A 115 -4.54 -23.15 -8.08
CA LYS A 115 -3.52 -24.21 -8.23
C LYS A 115 -2.47 -23.81 -9.27
N PHE A 116 -2.91 -23.25 -10.38
CA PHE A 116 -2.03 -22.74 -11.43
C PHE A 116 -1.10 -21.63 -10.90
N TYR A 117 -1.63 -20.60 -10.24
CA TYR A 117 -0.81 -19.52 -9.66
C TYR A 117 0.11 -19.98 -8.52
N ARG A 118 -0.29 -20.99 -7.74
CA ARG A 118 0.54 -21.61 -6.69
C ARG A 118 1.61 -22.56 -7.22
N SER A 119 1.58 -22.93 -8.50
CA SER A 119 2.63 -23.77 -9.10
C SER A 119 4.01 -23.13 -8.96
N ARG A 120 5.05 -23.97 -8.90
CA ARG A 120 6.45 -23.51 -8.79
C ARG A 120 6.86 -22.60 -9.94
N SER A 121 6.32 -22.81 -11.15
CA SER A 121 6.57 -21.94 -12.32
C SER A 121 5.95 -20.54 -12.23
N ARG A 122 5.15 -20.26 -11.19
CA ARG A 122 4.49 -18.96 -10.96
C ARG A 122 4.84 -18.42 -9.57
N CYS A 123 3.85 -18.12 -8.72
CA CYS A 123 4.09 -17.54 -7.40
C CYS A 123 4.68 -18.55 -6.41
N GLY A 124 4.57 -19.85 -6.69
CA GLY A 124 5.06 -20.90 -5.78
C GLY A 124 6.57 -20.84 -5.51
N ILE A 125 7.37 -20.32 -6.44
CA ILE A 125 8.83 -20.18 -6.27
C ILE A 125 9.19 -19.22 -5.12
N ILE A 126 8.32 -18.25 -4.80
CA ILE A 126 8.55 -17.30 -3.70
C ILE A 126 8.64 -18.03 -2.37
N ASN A 127 7.91 -19.14 -2.21
CA ASN A 127 7.87 -19.93 -0.98
C ASN A 127 8.72 -21.20 -1.04
N ASP A 128 9.50 -21.43 -2.10
CA ASP A 128 10.35 -22.63 -2.24
C ASP A 128 11.62 -22.47 -1.39
N PRO A 129 11.75 -23.20 -0.26
CA PRO A 129 12.82 -23.00 0.72
C PRO A 129 14.11 -23.76 0.35
N SER A 130 14.17 -24.34 -0.85
CA SER A 130 15.25 -25.24 -1.24
C SER A 130 15.99 -24.77 -2.48
N ASN A 131 15.26 -24.35 -3.51
CA ASN A 131 15.82 -24.03 -4.81
C ASN A 131 15.03 -22.88 -5.46
N SER A 132 15.15 -21.71 -4.85
CA SER A 132 14.57 -20.47 -5.36
C SER A 132 15.59 -19.34 -5.32
N SER A 133 15.42 -18.35 -6.19
CA SER A 133 16.15 -17.08 -6.11
C SER A 133 15.76 -16.24 -4.87
N PHE A 134 14.78 -16.69 -4.09
CA PHE A 134 14.28 -16.02 -2.88
C PHE A 134 14.80 -16.66 -1.59
N LEU A 135 15.69 -17.66 -1.68
CA LEU A 135 16.17 -18.43 -0.54
C LEU A 135 16.78 -17.56 0.56
N GLU A 136 17.55 -16.53 0.17
CA GLU A 136 18.17 -15.58 1.11
C GLU A 136 17.15 -14.70 1.84
N CYS A 137 15.91 -14.62 1.37
CA CYS A 137 14.84 -13.82 1.96
C CYS A 137 13.96 -14.59 2.96
N HIS A 138 14.19 -15.90 3.15
CA HIS A 138 13.39 -16.75 4.04
C HIS A 138 13.84 -16.76 5.49
N GLY A 139 14.93 -16.05 5.81
CA GLY A 139 15.51 -15.95 7.16
C GLY A 139 14.69 -15.12 8.15
#